data_AF-A0A1V4TNU0-F1
#
_entry.id   AF-A0A1V4TNU0-F1
#
_cell.length_a   1.000
_cell.length_b   1.000
_cell.length_c   1.000
_cell.angle_alpha   90.00
_cell.angle_beta   90.00
_cell.angle_gamma   90.00
#
_symmetry.space_group_name_H-M   'P 1'
#
loop_
_entity.id
_entity.type
_entity.pdbx_description
1 polymer ?
#
loop_
_entity_poly.entity_id
_entity_poly.type
_entity_poly.pdbx_seq_one_letter_code
_entity_poly.pdbx_strand_id
1 'polypeptide(L)'
;MKSTIYLKCPQCRKKGLLIERQGKYFCANCMYDYTPLKDDPGRLDEILIENLQEEGFGPLFATALYERVTLTPPKEANEYIMKLAEENNIQIMPGKMDVVKSFTPLFIIIAIVVVIIIIAFIFISTNG
;
A
#
# COMPACT_ATOMS: atom_id res chain seq x y z
N MET A 1 -5.07 -13.97 -17.36
CA MET A 1 -5.66 -13.72 -16.03
C MET A 1 -4.82 -12.68 -15.33
N LYS A 2 -5.39 -11.52 -14.97
CA LYS A 2 -4.70 -10.52 -14.14
C LYS A 2 -5.30 -10.62 -12.73
N SER A 3 -4.69 -11.40 -11.86
CA SER A 3 -4.94 -11.18 -10.43
C SER A 3 -3.76 -11.48 -9.56
N THR A 4 -3.40 -10.48 -8.78
CA THR A 4 -2.17 -10.43 -7.98
C THR A 4 -2.45 -9.91 -6.56
N ILE A 5 -3.67 -10.03 -6.03
CA ILE A 5 -4.00 -9.68 -4.64
C ILE A 5 -4.22 -10.96 -3.85
N TYR A 6 -3.42 -11.17 -2.81
CA TYR A 6 -3.63 -12.22 -1.83
C TYR A 6 -4.45 -11.67 -0.67
N LEU A 7 -5.69 -12.09 -0.49
CA LEU A 7 -6.49 -11.64 0.65
C LEU A 7 -7.11 -12.82 1.39
N LYS A 8 -7.40 -12.62 2.67
CA LYS A 8 -8.10 -13.61 3.48
C LYS A 8 -9.57 -13.60 3.08
N CYS A 9 -10.02 -14.68 2.46
CA CYS A 9 -11.38 -14.77 1.99
C CYS A 9 -12.36 -14.87 3.18
N PRO A 10 -13.45 -14.08 3.20
CA PRO A 10 -14.43 -14.15 4.28
C PRO A 10 -15.12 -15.51 4.37
N GLN A 11 -15.33 -16.18 3.23
CA GLN A 11 -16.06 -17.44 3.16
C GLN A 11 -15.21 -18.66 3.56
N CYS A 12 -14.06 -18.85 2.92
CA CYS A 12 -13.25 -20.05 3.16
C CYS A 12 -12.08 -19.84 4.13
N ARG A 13 -11.88 -18.60 4.62
CA ARG A 13 -10.80 -18.16 5.52
C ARG A 13 -9.36 -18.41 5.02
N LYS A 14 -9.20 -19.01 3.84
CA LYS A 14 -7.91 -19.19 3.18
C LYS A 14 -7.43 -17.88 2.58
N LYS A 15 -6.13 -17.60 2.72
CA LYS A 15 -5.45 -16.57 1.93
C LYS A 15 -5.44 -17.02 0.47
N GLY A 16 -6.03 -16.24 -0.41
CA GLY A 16 -6.24 -16.65 -1.80
C GLY A 16 -6.20 -15.46 -2.75
N LEU A 17 -5.89 -15.76 -4.01
CA LEU A 17 -5.88 -14.78 -5.07
C LEU A 17 -7.31 -14.29 -5.40
N LEU A 18 -7.49 -12.98 -5.56
CA LEU A 18 -8.74 -12.40 -6.06
C LEU A 18 -8.76 -12.40 -7.59
N ILE A 19 -9.37 -13.41 -8.20
CA ILE A 19 -9.41 -13.57 -9.66
C ILE A 19 -10.53 -12.74 -10.30
N GLU A 20 -10.22 -12.07 -11.40
CA GLU A 20 -11.23 -11.40 -12.23
C GLU A 20 -11.73 -12.35 -13.34
N ARG A 21 -13.05 -12.49 -13.47
CA ARG A 21 -13.71 -13.20 -14.57
C ARG A 21 -14.95 -12.43 -15.02
N GLN A 22 -14.99 -12.05 -16.30
CA GLN A 22 -16.13 -11.36 -16.92
C GLN A 22 -16.57 -10.10 -16.13
N GLY A 23 -15.61 -9.31 -15.64
CA GLY A 23 -15.87 -8.10 -14.86
C GLY A 23 -16.32 -8.34 -13.41
N LYS A 24 -16.30 -9.59 -12.94
CA LYS A 24 -16.57 -9.97 -11.55
C LYS A 24 -15.31 -10.45 -10.86
N TYR A 25 -15.29 -10.32 -9.53
CA TYR A 25 -14.13 -10.64 -8.71
C TYR A 25 -14.43 -11.82 -7.79
N PHE A 26 -13.61 -12.87 -7.84
CA PHE A 26 -13.84 -14.09 -7.06
C PHE A 26 -12.64 -14.50 -6.22
N CYS A 27 -12.89 -15.22 -5.14
CA CYS A 27 -11.84 -15.94 -4.42
C CYS A 27 -11.40 -17.17 -5.24
N ALA A 28 -10.11 -17.29 -5.53
CA ALA A 28 -9.56 -18.44 -6.26
C ALA A 28 -9.78 -19.80 -5.55
N ASN A 29 -9.96 -19.80 -4.22
CA ASN A 29 -10.06 -21.03 -3.43
C ASN A 29 -11.49 -21.58 -3.34
N CYS A 30 -12.51 -20.71 -3.32
CA CYS A 30 -13.89 -21.12 -3.06
C CYS A 30 -14.93 -20.44 -3.95
N MET A 31 -14.51 -19.65 -4.93
CA MET A 31 -15.37 -18.92 -5.85
C MET A 31 -16.36 -17.94 -5.18
N TYR A 32 -16.07 -17.49 -3.95
CA TYR A 32 -16.82 -16.40 -3.32
C TYR A 32 -16.77 -15.15 -4.20
N ASP A 33 -17.94 -14.61 -4.55
CA ASP A 33 -18.11 -13.41 -5.38
C ASP A 33 -18.03 -12.15 -4.52
N TYR A 34 -17.04 -11.29 -4.78
CA TYR A 34 -16.85 -10.01 -4.10
C TYR A 34 -17.64 -8.87 -4.75
N THR A 35 -18.18 -9.06 -5.96
CA THR A 35 -18.91 -8.01 -6.68
C THR A 35 -20.12 -7.46 -5.90
N PRO A 36 -20.93 -8.27 -5.19
CA PRO A 36 -22.06 -7.76 -4.40
C PRO A 36 -21.66 -6.80 -3.27
N LEU A 37 -20.39 -6.83 -2.83
CA LEU A 37 -19.92 -5.94 -1.75
C LEU A 37 -19.93 -4.46 -2.13
N LYS A 38 -20.02 -4.13 -3.43
CA LYS A 38 -20.22 -2.76 -3.88
C LYS A 38 -21.51 -2.16 -3.33
N ASP A 39 -22.54 -2.98 -3.19
CA ASP A 39 -23.88 -2.58 -2.75
C ASP A 39 -24.08 -2.85 -1.24
N ASP A 40 -23.06 -3.36 -0.54
CA ASP A 40 -23.07 -3.65 0.89
C ASP A 40 -21.78 -3.10 1.56
N PRO A 41 -21.70 -1.78 1.77
CA PRO A 41 -20.51 -1.15 2.32
C PRO A 41 -20.21 -1.60 3.75
N GLY A 42 -21.23 -1.90 4.57
CA GLY A 42 -21.02 -2.40 5.92
C GLY A 42 -20.28 -3.73 5.92
N ARG A 43 -20.69 -4.67 5.05
CA ARG A 43 -19.99 -5.95 4.90
C ARG A 43 -18.60 -5.80 4.27
N LEU A 44 -18.43 -4.85 3.34
CA LEU A 44 -17.12 -4.55 2.78
C LEU A 44 -16.16 -4.07 3.87
N ASP A 45 -16.58 -3.14 4.72
CA ASP A 45 -15.76 -2.57 5.80
C ASP A 45 -15.30 -3.64 6.80
N GLU A 46 -16.20 -4.55 7.19
CA GLU A 46 -15.84 -5.71 8.02
C GLU A 46 -14.70 -6.52 7.40
N ILE A 47 -14.79 -6.82 6.09
CA ILE A 47 -13.77 -7.60 5.38
C ILE A 47 -12.46 -6.83 5.28
N LEU A 48 -12.52 -5.52 5.05
CA LEU A 48 -11.34 -4.66 4.98
C LEU A 48 -10.63 -4.57 6.33
N ILE A 49 -11.38 -4.39 7.42
CA ILE A 49 -10.86 -4.40 8.79
C ILE A 49 -10.18 -5.73 9.11
N GLU A 50 -10.80 -6.86 8.76
CA GLU A 50 -10.17 -8.18 8.96
C GLU A 50 -8.84 -8.32 8.20
N ASN A 51 -8.75 -7.79 6.98
CA ASN A 51 -7.52 -7.83 6.20
C ASN A 51 -6.48 -6.81 6.67
N LEU A 52 -6.90 -5.69 7.27
CA LEU A 52 -6.02 -4.68 7.86
C LEU A 52 -5.28 -5.19 9.09
N GLN A 53 -5.90 -6.10 9.84
CA GLN A 53 -5.29 -6.75 11.00
C GLN A 53 -4.30 -7.85 10.62
N GLU A 54 -4.24 -8.24 9.34
CA GLU A 54 -3.24 -9.21 8.88
C GLU A 54 -1.87 -8.54 8.74
N GLU A 55 -0.85 -9.16 9.32
CA GLU A 55 0.53 -8.66 9.29
C GLU A 55 1.07 -8.50 7.85
N GLY A 56 1.97 -7.53 7.68
CA GLY A 56 2.69 -7.30 6.42
C GLY A 56 1.86 -6.55 5.39
N PHE A 57 1.41 -7.26 4.35
CA PHE A 57 0.77 -6.66 3.16
C PHE A 57 -0.75 -6.46 3.31
N GLY A 58 -1.34 -6.73 4.48
CA GLY A 58 -2.78 -6.58 4.75
C GLY A 58 -3.39 -5.26 4.25
N PRO A 59 -2.82 -4.10 4.60
CA PRO A 59 -3.31 -2.79 4.13
C PRO A 59 -3.30 -2.63 2.61
N LEU A 60 -2.26 -3.14 1.93
CA LEU A 60 -2.18 -3.08 0.46
C LEU A 60 -3.25 -3.95 -0.19
N PHE A 61 -3.57 -5.10 0.42
CA PHE A 61 -4.63 -5.97 -0.06
C PHE A 61 -6.02 -5.41 0.19
N ALA A 62 -6.24 -4.75 1.33
CA ALA A 62 -7.47 -4.03 1.64
C ALA A 62 -7.72 -2.89 0.63
N THR A 63 -6.71 -2.05 0.37
CA THR A 63 -6.78 -0.98 -0.64
C THR A 63 -7.15 -1.52 -2.02
N ALA A 64 -6.47 -2.58 -2.44
CA ALA A 64 -6.67 -3.12 -3.78
C ALA A 64 -7.99 -3.90 -3.92
N LEU A 65 -8.55 -4.44 -2.82
CA LEU A 65 -9.92 -4.98 -2.80
C LEU A 65 -10.94 -3.85 -2.95
N TYR A 66 -10.81 -2.79 -2.15
CA TYR A 66 -11.71 -1.63 -2.21
C TYR A 66 -11.71 -1.00 -3.61
N GLU A 67 -10.53 -0.67 -4.15
CA GLU A 67 -10.34 -0.13 -5.51
C GLU A 67 -11.11 -0.93 -6.57
N ARG A 68 -11.05 -2.27 -6.51
CA ARG A 68 -11.68 -3.14 -7.52
C ARG A 68 -13.18 -3.25 -7.36
N VAL A 69 -13.65 -3.40 -6.12
CA VAL A 69 -15.08 -3.58 -5.84
C VAL A 69 -15.85 -2.29 -6.10
N THR A 70 -15.29 -1.15 -5.69
CA THR A 70 -15.96 0.16 -5.79
C THR A 70 -15.63 0.92 -7.06
N LEU A 71 -14.59 0.51 -7.80
CA LEU A 71 -14.02 1.23 -8.94
C LEU A 71 -13.49 2.62 -8.56
N THR A 72 -13.14 2.81 -7.28
CA THR A 72 -12.55 4.05 -6.76
C THR A 72 -11.09 4.16 -7.21
N PRO A 73 -10.60 5.36 -7.59
CA PRO A 73 -9.20 5.55 -7.93
C PRO A 73 -8.23 5.14 -6.79
N PRO A 74 -7.01 4.66 -7.11
CA PRO A 74 -6.07 4.13 -6.11
C PRO A 74 -5.76 5.09 -4.95
N LYS A 75 -5.68 6.39 -5.22
CA LYS A 75 -5.40 7.41 -4.20
C LYS A 75 -6.54 7.51 -3.19
N GLU A 76 -7.77 7.63 -3.67
CA GLU A 76 -8.97 7.72 -2.84
C GLU A 76 -9.23 6.42 -2.08
N ALA A 77 -8.95 5.27 -2.71
CA ALA A 77 -9.01 3.97 -2.05
C ALA A 77 -8.02 3.90 -0.88
N ASN A 78 -6.78 4.37 -1.07
CA ASN A 78 -5.79 4.38 0.01
C ASN A 78 -6.16 5.35 1.14
N GLU A 79 -6.65 6.55 0.81
CA GLU A 79 -7.15 7.51 1.81
C GLU A 79 -8.30 6.92 2.64
N TYR A 80 -9.23 6.23 1.97
CA TYR A 80 -10.33 5.52 2.63
C TYR A 80 -9.83 4.45 3.60
N ILE A 81 -8.90 3.59 3.17
CA ILE A 81 -8.34 2.53 4.01
C ILE A 81 -7.57 3.08 5.22
N MET A 82 -6.79 4.16 5.04
CA MET A 82 -6.08 4.81 6.14
C MET A 82 -7.04 5.37 7.17
N LYS A 83 -8.12 6.01 6.71
CA LYS A 83 -9.18 6.53 7.59
C LYS A 83 -9.91 5.40 8.32
N LEU A 84 -10.28 4.33 7.62
CA LEU A 84 -10.94 3.17 8.21
C LEU A 84 -10.06 2.52 9.29
N ALA A 85 -8.76 2.44 9.07
CA ALA A 85 -7.82 1.94 10.06
C ALA A 85 -7.70 2.86 11.28
N GLU A 86 -7.63 4.18 11.08
CA GLU A 86 -7.61 5.18 12.16
C GLU A 86 -8.86 5.09 13.04
N GLU A 87 -10.04 5.06 12.44
CA GLU A 87 -11.34 4.94 13.13
C GLU A 87 -11.45 3.64 13.95
N ASN A 88 -10.75 2.58 13.52
CA ASN A 88 -10.74 1.28 14.20
C ASN A 88 -9.48 1.03 15.05
N ASN A 89 -8.65 2.06 15.29
CA ASN A 89 -7.41 1.98 16.07
C ASN A 89 -6.41 0.93 15.56
N ILE A 90 -6.37 0.68 14.25
CA ILE A 90 -5.46 -0.26 13.61
C ILE A 90 -4.20 0.50 13.18
N GLN A 91 -3.06 0.09 13.73
CA GLN A 91 -1.78 0.68 13.34
C GLN A 91 -1.33 0.13 11.98
N ILE A 92 -1.53 0.91 10.93
CA ILE A 92 -0.88 0.68 9.64
C ILE A 92 0.53 1.27 9.72
N MET A 93 1.56 0.43 9.79
CA MET A 93 2.93 0.91 9.71
C MET A 93 3.15 1.46 8.28
N PRO A 94 3.41 2.77 8.09
CA PRO A 94 3.63 3.30 6.76
C PRO A 94 4.86 2.63 6.15
N GLY A 95 4.66 1.93 5.04
CA GLY A 95 5.72 1.18 4.38
C GLY A 95 6.76 2.14 3.80
N LYS A 96 7.86 2.40 4.55
CA LYS A 96 9.18 2.96 4.16
C LYS A 96 9.27 4.16 3.19
N MET A 97 8.19 4.68 2.62
CA MET A 97 8.23 5.81 1.69
C MET A 97 8.31 7.17 2.39
N ASP A 98 7.89 7.26 3.65
CA ASP A 98 8.09 8.46 4.48
C ASP A 98 9.55 8.60 4.96
N VAL A 99 10.30 7.50 4.97
CA VAL A 99 11.72 7.51 5.37
C VAL A 99 12.58 8.30 4.37
N VAL A 100 12.23 8.27 3.08
CA VAL A 100 12.98 8.97 2.03
C VAL A 100 12.88 10.49 2.21
N LYS A 101 11.70 11.02 2.57
CA LYS A 101 11.53 12.46 2.86
C LYS A 101 12.38 12.92 4.04
N SER A 102 12.51 12.09 5.07
CA SER A 102 13.31 12.42 6.26
C SER A 102 14.83 12.47 6.00
N PHE A 103 15.35 11.74 5.00
CA PHE A 103 16.79 11.71 4.70
C PHE A 103 17.22 12.71 3.61
N THR A 104 16.30 13.22 2.80
CA THR A 104 16.58 14.27 1.78
C THR A 104 17.43 15.45 2.29
N PRO A 105 17.13 16.08 3.44
CA PRO A 105 17.95 17.20 3.91
C PRO A 105 19.37 16.78 4.30
N LEU A 106 19.57 15.56 4.83
CA LEU A 106 20.89 15.07 5.23
C LEU A 106 21.78 14.78 4.01
N PHE A 107 21.23 14.19 2.95
CA PHE A 107 21.97 13.94 1.70
C PHE A 107 22.40 15.23 0.99
N ILE A 108 21.57 16.28 1.03
CA ILE A 108 21.93 17.60 0.47
C ILE A 108 23.13 18.19 1.20
N ILE A 109 23.15 18.13 2.54
CA ILE A 109 24.26 18.64 3.35
C ILE A 109 25.55 17.87 3.03
N ILE A 110 25.49 16.53 2.98
CA ILE A 110 26.66 15.70 2.65
C ILE A 110 27.18 16.04 1.25
N ALA A 111 26.30 16.19 0.26
CA ALA A 111 26.70 16.56 -1.10
C ALA A 111 27.42 17.92 -1.17
N ILE A 112 26.93 18.93 -0.44
CA ILE A 112 27.58 20.25 -0.38
C ILE A 112 28.98 20.15 0.25
N VAL A 113 29.13 19.43 1.36
CA VAL A 113 30.42 19.25 2.02
C VAL A 113 31.42 18.55 1.10
N VAL A 114 31.00 17.49 0.40
CA VAL A 114 31.85 16.77 -0.55
C VAL A 114 32.30 17.69 -1.68
N VAL A 115 31.41 18.51 -2.24
CA VAL A 115 31.76 19.48 -3.29
C VAL A 115 32.78 20.51 -2.79
N ILE A 116 32.63 21.03 -1.57
CA ILE A 116 33.59 21.97 -0.98
C ILE A 116 34.97 21.32 -0.82
N ILE A 117 35.03 20.08 -0.34
CA ILE A 117 36.28 19.34 -0.19
C ILE A 117 36.96 19.13 -1.55
N ILE A 118 36.20 18.74 -2.58
CA ILE A 118 36.73 18.55 -3.93
C ILE A 118 37.29 19.86 -4.49
N ILE A 119 36.57 20.98 -4.35
CA ILE A 119 37.03 22.29 -4.82
C ILE A 119 38.31 22.70 -4.09
N ALA A 120 38.37 22.54 -2.76
CA ALA A 120 39.56 22.84 -1.97
C ALA A 120 40.76 21.98 -2.40
N PHE A 121 40.54 20.69 -2.67
CA PHE A 121 41.58 19.77 -3.12
C PHE A 121 42.13 20.14 -4.51
N ILE A 122 41.25 20.48 -5.45
CA ILE A 122 41.65 20.95 -6.78
C ILE A 122 42.46 22.24 -6.66
N PHE A 123 42.01 23.19 -5.85
CA PHE A 123 42.68 24.49 -5.69
C PHE A 123 44.09 24.37 -5.10
N ILE A 124 44.29 23.46 -4.14
CA ILE A 124 45.60 23.12 -3.58
C ILE A 124 46.48 22.45 -4.65
N SER A 125 45.93 21.53 -5.44
CA SER A 125 46.68 20.81 -6.47
C SER A 125 47.09 21.68 -7.67
N THR A 126 46.39 22.78 -7.95
CA THR A 126 46.71 23.66 -9.08
C THR A 126 47.60 24.85 -8.72
N ASN A 127 47.68 25.22 -7.43
CA ASN A 127 48.47 26.35 -6.95
C ASN A 127 49.68 25.93 -6.09
N GLY A 128 49.95 24.63 -5.98
CA GLY A 128 51.12 24.04 -5.31
C GLY A 128 52.23 23.67 -6.28
#